data_AF-A0A3D0NFU5-F1
#
_entry.id   AF-A0A3D0NFU5-F1
#
_cell.length_a   1.000
_cell.length_b   1.000
_cell.length_c   1.000
_cell.angle_alpha   90.00
_cell.angle_beta   90.00
_cell.angle_gamma   90.00
#
_symmetry.space_group_name_H-M   'P 1'
#
loop_
_entity.id
_entity.type
_entity.pdbx_description
1 polymer ?
#
loop_
_entity_poly.entity_id
_entity_poly.type
_entity_poly.pdbx_seq_one_letter_code
_entity_poly.pdbx_strand_id
1 'polypeptide(L)'
;MKYILAVIALGMTWLVWLGWFSARPPLMTDTATLVGDGAALNYCELPVLDGSGRRAADIPKGNTPGCGYDHFPLPILAGCTEPLPPEADDIRGLWLGVSGGHVGHVERVE
;
A
#
# COMPACT_ATOMS: atom_id res chain seq x y z
N MET A 1 -21.28 23.84 -34.24
CA MET A 1 -20.78 24.02 -32.85
C MET A 1 -21.50 23.15 -31.81
N LYS A 2 -22.83 23.22 -31.66
CA LYS A 2 -23.56 22.51 -30.57
C LYS A 2 -23.30 20.99 -30.51
N TYR A 3 -23.34 20.31 -31.66
CA TYR A 3 -23.10 18.87 -31.73
C TYR A 3 -21.65 18.48 -31.40
N ILE A 4 -20.69 19.32 -31.78
CA ILE A 4 -19.26 19.11 -31.49
C ILE A 4 -19.02 19.17 -29.98
N LEU A 5 -19.58 20.19 -29.31
CA LEU A 5 -19.47 20.33 -27.84
C LEU A 5 -20.14 19.17 -27.10
N ALA A 6 -21.28 18.68 -27.59
CA ALA A 6 -21.97 17.53 -27.00
C ALA A 6 -21.15 16.24 -27.12
N VAL A 7 -20.53 15.99 -28.28
CA VAL A 7 -19.65 14.82 -28.49
C VAL A 7 -18.43 14.89 -27.58
N ILE A 8 -17.81 16.06 -27.45
CA ILE A 8 -16.66 16.24 -26.53
C ILE A 8 -17.07 15.97 -25.09
N ALA A 9 -18.21 16.50 -24.64
CA ALA A 9 -18.71 16.26 -23.29
C ALA A 9 -18.97 14.76 -23.03
N LEU A 10 -19.66 14.07 -23.94
CA LEU A 10 -19.91 12.62 -23.86
C LEU A 10 -18.60 11.82 -23.82
N GLY A 11 -17.63 12.18 -24.66
CA GLY A 11 -16.31 11.56 -24.66
C GLY A 11 -15.59 11.73 -23.32
N MET A 12 -15.58 12.94 -22.76
CA MET A 12 -14.97 13.19 -21.45
C MET A 12 -15.66 12.42 -20.33
N THR A 13 -17.00 12.39 -20.30
CA THR A 13 -17.73 11.59 -19.31
C THR A 13 -17.45 10.11 -19.43
N TRP A 14 -17.30 9.60 -20.65
CA TRP A 14 -16.96 8.20 -20.89
C TRP A 14 -15.54 7.88 -20.43
N LEU A 15 -14.57 8.76 -20.67
CA LEU A 15 -13.20 8.60 -20.16
C LEU A 15 -13.14 8.62 -18.63
N VAL A 16 -13.89 9.51 -17.98
CA VAL A 16 -14.01 9.53 -16.51
C VAL A 16 -14.65 8.25 -15.99
N TRP A 17 -15.71 7.77 -16.66
CA TRP A 17 -16.37 6.51 -16.31
C TRP A 17 -15.42 5.33 -16.44
N LEU A 18 -14.66 5.23 -17.54
CA LEU A 18 -13.65 4.18 -17.72
C LEU A 18 -12.57 4.22 -16.64
N GLY A 19 -12.07 5.41 -16.27
CA GLY A 19 -11.08 5.54 -15.20
C GLY A 19 -11.63 5.08 -13.85
N TRP A 20 -12.84 5.53 -13.49
CA TRP A 20 -13.46 5.26 -12.19
C TRP A 20 -13.90 3.81 -12.01
N PHE A 21 -14.41 3.19 -13.08
CA PHE A 21 -14.88 1.80 -13.08
C PHE A 21 -13.88 0.81 -13.68
N SER A 22 -12.62 1.23 -13.85
CA SER A 22 -11.55 0.31 -14.24
C SER A 22 -11.29 -0.72 -13.15
N ALA A 23 -11.03 -1.96 -13.55
CA ALA A 23 -10.58 -2.98 -12.61
C ALA A 23 -9.23 -2.56 -12.02
N ARG A 24 -9.04 -2.80 -10.71
CA ARG A 24 -7.70 -2.65 -10.10
C ARG A 24 -6.72 -3.59 -10.80
N PRO A 25 -5.44 -3.22 -10.94
CA PRO A 25 -4.40 -4.14 -11.38
C PRO A 25 -4.44 -5.43 -10.54
N PRO A 26 -4.09 -6.59 -11.13
CA PRO A 26 -4.02 -7.84 -10.39
C PRO A 26 -3.05 -7.72 -9.21
N LEU A 27 -3.20 -8.59 -8.21
CA LEU A 27 -2.28 -8.66 -7.09
C LEU A 27 -0.89 -9.08 -7.59
N MET A 28 0.09 -8.18 -7.45
CA MET A 28 1.47 -8.40 -7.91
C MET A 28 2.44 -8.66 -6.74
N THR A 29 1.94 -8.69 -5.51
CA THR A 29 2.72 -9.05 -4.32
C THR A 29 3.08 -10.53 -4.40
N ASP A 30 4.31 -10.85 -4.03
CA ASP A 30 4.79 -12.23 -3.95
C ASP A 30 3.92 -13.08 -3.00
N THR A 31 3.57 -14.28 -3.45
CA THR A 31 2.69 -15.19 -2.70
C THR A 31 3.31 -15.60 -1.37
N ALA A 32 4.63 -15.77 -1.28
CA ALA A 32 5.27 -16.12 0.00
C ALA A 32 5.15 -14.99 1.01
N THR A 33 5.20 -13.73 0.55
CA THR A 33 4.93 -12.55 1.39
C THR A 33 3.50 -12.59 1.96
N LEU A 34 2.51 -12.94 1.14
CA LEU A 34 1.10 -12.98 1.54
C LEU A 34 0.76 -14.13 2.49
N VAL A 35 1.37 -15.30 2.29
CA VAL A 35 1.10 -16.51 3.08
C VAL A 35 1.87 -16.52 4.40
N GLY A 36 3.02 -15.83 4.47
CA GLY A 36 3.82 -15.79 5.69
C GLY A 36 3.16 -15.00 6.83
N ASP A 37 3.68 -15.23 8.04
CA ASP A 37 3.15 -14.65 9.27
C ASP A 37 4.03 -13.49 9.75
N GLY A 38 3.56 -12.27 9.51
CA GLY A 38 4.18 -11.05 10.00
C GLY A 38 4.05 -10.86 11.50
N ALA A 39 3.10 -11.51 12.19
CA ALA A 39 2.95 -11.37 13.64
C ALA A 39 4.10 -12.02 14.42
N ALA A 40 4.80 -12.97 13.80
CA ALA A 40 5.95 -13.67 14.38
C ALA A 40 7.28 -12.88 14.31
N LEU A 41 7.30 -11.70 13.68
CA LEU A 41 8.52 -10.91 13.49
C LEU A 41 8.88 -10.05 14.71
N ASN A 42 10.18 -9.80 14.89
CA ASN A 42 10.67 -8.85 15.88
C ASN A 42 10.65 -7.43 15.31
N TYR A 43 9.59 -6.68 15.60
CA TYR A 43 9.45 -5.29 15.13
C TYR A 43 10.38 -4.29 15.82
N CYS A 44 11.13 -4.70 16.85
CA CYS A 44 12.19 -3.88 17.44
C CYS A 44 13.49 -3.91 16.60
N GLU A 45 13.65 -4.91 15.72
CA GLU A 45 14.78 -5.03 14.81
C GLU A 45 14.44 -4.34 13.48
N LEU A 46 14.59 -3.01 13.45
CA LEU A 46 14.26 -2.22 12.26
C LEU A 46 15.24 -2.47 11.10
N PRO A 47 14.74 -2.56 9.85
CA PRO A 47 15.60 -2.64 8.68
C PRO A 47 16.48 -1.40 8.51
N VAL A 48 17.73 -1.62 8.10
CA VAL A 48 18.68 -0.56 7.76
C VAL A 48 18.29 0.08 6.43
N LEU A 49 18.18 1.41 6.42
CA LEU A 49 17.82 2.21 5.24
C LEU A 49 19.05 2.92 4.67
N ASP A 50 19.99 2.16 4.10
CA ASP A 50 21.27 2.64 3.57
C ASP A 50 21.29 2.85 2.04
N GLY A 51 20.17 2.59 1.37
CA GLY A 51 20.04 2.69 -0.08
C GLY A 51 20.65 1.53 -0.89
N SER A 52 21.11 0.44 -0.25
CA SER A 52 21.73 -0.71 -0.93
C SER A 52 20.75 -1.67 -1.63
N GLY A 53 19.49 -1.70 -1.19
CA GLY A 53 18.39 -2.50 -1.68
C GLY A 53 17.47 -1.76 -2.67
N ARG A 54 16.19 -2.17 -2.71
CA ARG A 54 15.19 -1.58 -3.61
C ARG A 54 14.66 -0.25 -3.07
N ARG A 55 14.16 0.59 -3.97
CA ARG A 55 13.32 1.74 -3.58
C ARG A 55 11.88 1.28 -3.42
N ALA A 56 11.10 2.00 -2.62
CA ALA A 56 9.69 1.70 -2.41
C ALA A 56 8.91 1.70 -3.74
N ALA A 57 9.26 2.60 -4.66
CA ALA A 57 8.66 2.69 -6.00
C ALA A 57 8.92 1.47 -6.90
N ASP A 58 9.98 0.70 -6.61
CA ASP A 58 10.36 -0.49 -7.39
C ASP A 58 9.71 -1.78 -6.83
N ILE A 59 8.97 -1.68 -5.72
CA ILE A 59 8.23 -2.78 -5.10
C ILE A 59 6.76 -2.72 -5.60
N PRO A 60 6.20 -3.83 -6.13
CA PRO A 60 4.83 -3.83 -6.61
C PRO A 60 3.85 -3.41 -5.51
N LYS A 61 2.91 -2.52 -5.85
CA LYS A 61 1.87 -2.09 -4.92
C LYS A 61 1.06 -3.30 -4.45
N GLY A 62 1.01 -3.51 -3.14
CA GLY A 62 0.13 -4.49 -2.52
C GLY A 62 -1.33 -4.06 -2.62
N ASN A 63 -2.21 -5.02 -2.88
CA ASN A 63 -3.65 -4.84 -2.80
C ASN A 63 -4.16 -5.81 -1.74
N THR A 64 -4.93 -5.32 -0.77
CA THR A 64 -5.66 -6.19 0.16
C THR A 64 -6.75 -6.92 -0.62
N PRO A 65 -6.68 -8.26 -0.79
CA PRO A 65 -7.74 -9.00 -1.46
C PRO A 65 -9.00 -8.97 -0.60
N GLY A 66 -10.18 -8.79 -1.22
CA GLY A 66 -11.44 -8.69 -0.48
C GLY A 66 -11.49 -7.45 0.43
N CYS A 67 -11.88 -7.63 1.69
CA CYS A 67 -12.05 -6.55 2.68
C CYS A 67 -10.99 -6.54 3.80
N GLY A 68 -9.99 -7.42 3.77
CA GLY A 68 -9.01 -7.56 4.84
C GLY A 68 -8.22 -8.86 4.77
N TYR A 69 -7.13 -8.94 5.53
CA TYR A 69 -6.43 -10.20 5.81
C TYR A 69 -6.87 -10.74 7.18
N ASP A 70 -6.93 -12.06 7.32
CA ASP A 70 -7.24 -12.73 8.60
C ASP A 70 -5.99 -12.84 9.51
N HIS A 71 -4.81 -12.57 8.95
CA HIS A 71 -3.51 -12.54 9.62
C HIS A 71 -2.63 -11.44 9.02
N PHE A 72 -1.52 -11.08 9.69
CA PHE A 72 -0.56 -10.14 9.10
C PHE A 72 0.31 -10.88 8.07
N PRO A 73 0.32 -10.48 6.79
CA PRO A 73 1.32 -11.00 5.84
C PRO A 73 2.72 -10.56 6.25
N LEU A 74 3.77 -11.11 5.65
CA LEU A 74 5.12 -10.58 5.82
C LEU A 74 5.21 -9.11 5.33
N PRO A 75 6.24 -8.34 5.76
CA PRO A 75 6.39 -6.95 5.35
C PRO A 75 6.52 -6.82 3.84
N ILE A 76 5.74 -5.92 3.24
CA ILE A 76 5.72 -5.71 1.79
C ILE A 76 7.02 -5.05 1.33
N LEU A 77 7.54 -4.13 2.15
CA LEU A 77 8.77 -3.38 1.97
C LEU A 77 9.99 -4.05 2.62
N ALA A 78 9.96 -5.35 2.93
CA ALA A 78 11.07 -6.06 3.58
C ALA A 78 12.43 -5.91 2.86
N GLY A 79 12.43 -5.70 1.53
CA GLY A 79 13.63 -5.46 0.73
C GLY A 79 13.88 -4.00 0.35
N CYS A 80 13.11 -3.07 0.92
CA CYS A 80 13.29 -1.64 0.75
C CYS A 80 14.37 -1.16 1.73
N THR A 81 15.36 -0.43 1.22
CA THR A 81 16.37 0.23 2.05
C THR A 81 16.46 1.71 1.72
N GLU A 82 15.43 2.27 1.08
CA GLU A 82 15.38 3.68 0.73
C GLU A 82 15.47 4.54 1.99
N PRO A 83 16.46 5.47 2.10
CA PRO A 83 16.58 6.34 3.26
C PRO A 83 15.32 7.18 3.45
N LEU A 84 14.90 7.35 4.71
CA LEU A 84 13.89 8.33 5.05
C LEU A 84 14.45 9.74 4.81
N PRO A 85 13.61 10.69 4.35
CA PRO A 85 14.04 12.07 4.25
C PRO A 85 14.31 12.65 5.66
N PRO A 86 15.23 13.62 5.81
CA PRO A 86 15.66 14.10 7.13
C PRO A 86 14.55 14.64 8.04
N GLU A 87 13.46 15.13 7.45
CA GLU A 87 12.29 15.67 8.13
C GLU A 87 11.28 14.62 8.59
N ALA A 88 11.45 13.34 8.21
CA ALA A 88 10.51 12.28 8.56
C ALA A 88 10.91 11.56 9.85
N ASP A 89 9.94 11.41 10.75
CA ASP A 89 10.05 10.50 11.88
C ASP A 89 9.97 9.04 11.39
N ASP A 90 10.80 8.17 11.96
CA ASP A 90 10.74 6.73 11.70
C ASP A 90 9.60 6.10 12.49
N ILE A 91 8.45 5.94 11.83
CA ILE A 91 7.22 5.38 12.42
C ILE A 91 7.01 3.90 12.07
N ARG A 92 8.04 3.21 11.56
CA ARG A 92 7.92 1.80 11.15
C ARG A 92 7.67 0.89 12.36
N GLY A 93 6.77 -0.07 12.22
CA GLY A 93 6.43 -1.02 13.28
C GLY A 93 4.94 -1.36 13.35
N LEU A 94 4.54 -1.99 14.47
CA LEU A 94 3.14 -2.28 14.78
C LEU A 94 2.59 -1.24 15.77
N TRP A 95 1.41 -0.72 15.46
CA TRP A 95 0.73 0.33 16.21
C TRP A 95 -0.61 -0.18 16.72
N LEU A 96 -0.86 -0.02 18.02
CA LEU A 96 -2.14 -0.36 18.66
C LEU A 96 -2.94 0.91 18.94
N GLY A 97 -4.16 0.97 18.44
CA GLY A 97 -5.12 2.01 18.80
C GLY A 97 -5.52 1.88 20.27
N VAL A 98 -5.17 2.86 21.11
CA VAL A 98 -5.49 2.87 22.55
C VAL A 98 -6.61 3.83 22.93
N SER A 99 -7.02 4.72 22.02
CA SER A 99 -8.12 5.68 22.22
C SER A 99 -8.83 6.02 20.90
N GLY A 100 -9.98 6.70 20.96
CA GLY A 100 -10.74 7.10 19.78
C GLY A 100 -11.64 5.99 19.19
N GLY A 101 -11.92 6.06 17.88
CA GLY A 101 -12.82 5.12 17.19
C GLY A 101 -12.20 3.77 16.78
N HIS A 102 -10.89 3.62 16.93
CA HIS A 102 -10.13 2.44 16.48
C HIS A 102 -9.42 1.74 17.66
N VAL A 103 -9.99 1.79 18.86
CA VAL A 103 -9.43 1.10 20.03
C VAL A 103 -9.34 -0.40 19.77
N GLY A 104 -8.17 -0.98 20.01
CA GLY A 104 -7.89 -2.41 19.76
C GLY A 104 -7.47 -2.73 18.33
N HIS A 105 -7.53 -1.77 17.40
CA HIS A 105 -7.05 -1.97 16.04
C HIS A 105 -5.52 -1.98 16.02
N VAL A 106 -4.94 -2.93 15.28
CA VAL A 106 -3.49 -3.01 15.07
C VAL A 106 -3.18 -2.70 13.61
N GLU A 107 -2.31 -1.73 13.38
CA GLU A 107 -1.81 -1.35 12.06
C GLU A 107 -0.31 -1.61 11.96
N ARG A 108 0.16 -1.97 10.78
CA ARG A 108 1.59 -2.04 10.47
C ARG A 108 1.96 -0.87 9.57
N VAL A 109 3.02 -0.17 9.94
CA VAL A 109 3.61 0.92 9.17
C VAL A 109 4.99 0.48 8.67
N GLU A 110 5.26 0.74 7.39
CA GLU A 110 6.49 0.38 6.68
C GLU A 110 7.01 1.56 5.87
#